data_AF-A7S6X8-F1
#
_entry.id   AF-A7S6X8-F1
#
_cell.length_a   1.000
_cell.length_b   1.000
_cell.length_c   1.000
_cell.angle_alpha   90.00
_cell.angle_beta   90.00
_cell.angle_gamma   90.00
#
_symmetry.space_group_name_H-M   'P 1'
#
loop_
_entity.id
_entity.type
_entity.pdbx_description
1 polymer ?
#
loop_
_entity_poly.entity_id
_entity_poly.type
_entity_poly.pdbx_seq_one_letter_code
_entity_poly.pdbx_strand_id
1 'polypeptide(L)' 'MTCKGCSGAVERVLKKVPGKIFYVANIEIDLEMKRVFVTSTLSSDELLATIKKAGKEASYIGPA' A
#
# COMPACT_ATOMS: atom_id res chain seq x y z
N MET A 1 7.15 6.19 -6.14
CA MET A 1 8.29 5.49 -5.50
C MET A 1 9.41 5.35 -6.52
N THR A 2 10.69 5.51 -6.16
CA THR A 2 11.82 5.46 -7.13
C THR A 2 12.92 4.46 -6.76
N CYS A 3 12.77 3.75 -5.63
CA CYS A 3 13.83 2.93 -5.06
C CYS A 3 13.28 1.69 -4.34
N LYS A 4 14.07 0.60 -4.25
CA LYS A 4 13.68 -0.63 -3.53
C LYS A 4 13.37 -0.37 -2.04
N GLY A 5 14.09 0.56 -1.41
CA GLY A 5 13.79 0.97 -0.03
C GLY A 5 12.42 1.65 0.10
N CYS A 6 12.00 2.37 -0.95
CA CYS A 6 10.75 3.10 -1.01
C CYS A 6 9.55 2.15 -1.11
N SER A 7 9.65 1.11 -1.95
CA SER A 7 8.64 0.05 -2.03
C SER A 7 8.58 -0.79 -0.75
N GLY A 8 9.73 -1.15 -0.19
CA GLY A 8 9.77 -1.90 1.08
C GLY A 8 9.14 -1.14 2.25
N ALA A 9 9.24 0.19 2.29
CA ALA A 9 8.55 1.01 3.29
C ALA A 9 7.02 0.94 3.15
N VAL A 10 6.50 1.01 1.92
CA VAL A 10 5.07 0.88 1.62
C VAL A 10 4.56 -0.51 1.97
N GLU A 11 5.28 -1.55 1.59
CA GLU A 11 4.92 -2.94 1.93
C GLU A 11 4.87 -3.15 3.45
N ARG A 12 5.83 -2.60 4.20
CA ARG A 12 5.87 -2.72 5.66
C ARG A 12 4.67 -2.05 6.34
N VAL A 13 4.24 -0.87 5.89
CA VAL A 13 3.08 -0.20 6.52
C VAL A 13 1.77 -0.89 6.17
N LEU A 14 1.63 -1.38 4.92
CA LEU A 14 0.45 -2.14 4.50
C LEU A 14 0.34 -3.50 5.20
N LYS A 15 1.46 -4.14 5.55
CA LYS A 15 1.47 -5.36 6.39
C LYS A 15 1.18 -5.10 7.87
N LYS A 16 1.34 -3.86 8.34
CA LYS A 16 1.25 -3.48 9.76
C LYS A 16 -0.01 -2.68 10.12
N VAL A 17 -1.12 -2.84 9.41
CA VAL A 17 -2.37 -2.12 9.73
C VAL A 17 -2.75 -2.38 11.20
N PRO A 18 -2.58 -1.41 12.13
CA PRO A 18 -2.68 -1.66 13.57
C PRO A 18 -4.13 -1.99 13.96
N GLY A 19 -4.31 -3.00 14.83
CA GLY A 19 -5.64 -3.39 15.33
C GLY A 19 -6.43 -4.32 14.40
N LYS A 20 -5.86 -4.76 13.28
CA LYS A 20 -6.55 -5.55 12.26
C LYS A 20 -5.71 -6.76 11.83
N ILE A 21 -6.01 -7.93 12.39
CA ILE A 21 -5.39 -9.22 12.06
C ILE A 21 -6.02 -9.73 10.73
N PHE A 22 -5.22 -9.90 9.65
CA PHE A 22 -5.59 -10.43 8.31
C PHE A 22 -6.59 -9.62 7.45
N TYR A 23 -6.18 -8.48 6.88
CA TYR A 23 -7.01 -7.74 5.93
C TYR A 23 -6.35 -7.47 4.58
N VAL A 24 -5.02 -7.56 4.47
CA VAL A 24 -4.30 -7.46 3.19
C VAL A 24 -3.87 -8.85 2.77
N ALA A 25 -4.56 -9.41 1.78
CA ALA A 25 -4.31 -10.75 1.26
C ALA A 25 -3.12 -10.78 0.30
N ASN A 26 -2.93 -9.71 -0.48
CA ASN A 26 -1.86 -9.61 -1.46
C ASN A 26 -1.42 -8.15 -1.62
N ILE A 27 -0.12 -7.95 -1.84
CA ILE A 27 0.50 -6.68 -2.22
C ILE A 27 1.42 -6.95 -3.41
N GLU A 28 1.15 -6.30 -4.54
CA GLU A 28 2.04 -6.29 -5.70
C GLU A 28 2.49 -4.86 -5.96
N ILE A 29 3.80 -4.69 -6.17
CA ILE A 29 4.39 -3.37 -6.42
C ILE A 29 5.05 -3.37 -7.79
N ASP A 30 4.51 -2.55 -8.67
CA ASP A 30 5.14 -2.21 -9.93
C ASP A 30 5.94 -0.92 -9.75
N LEU A 31 7.26 -1.07 -9.65
CA LEU A 31 8.18 0.06 -9.51
C LEU A 31 8.31 0.90 -10.79
N GLU A 32 8.18 0.28 -11.97
CA GLU A 32 8.32 0.96 -13.26
C GLU A 32 7.11 1.86 -13.52
N MET A 33 5.91 1.31 -13.36
CA MET A 33 4.66 2.05 -13.49
C MET A 33 4.30 2.87 -12.26
N LYS A 34 5.07 2.74 -11.16
CA LYS A 34 4.81 3.37 -9.86
C LYS A 34 3.42 3.03 -9.30
N ARG A 35 2.98 1.78 -9.48
CA ARG A 35 1.68 1.28 -9.03
C ARG A 35 1.82 0.31 -7.87
N VAL A 36 0.79 0.28 -7.02
CA VAL A 36 0.67 -0.69 -5.94
C VAL A 36 -0.72 -1.29 -6.05
N PHE A 37 -0.77 -2.60 -6.22
CA PHE A 37 -2.00 -3.38 -6.22
C PHE A 37 -2.14 -4.02 -4.86
N VAL A 38 -3.34 -3.90 -4.28
CA VAL A 38 -3.62 -4.38 -2.94
C VAL A 38 -4.93 -5.14 -2.96
N THR A 39 -4.89 -6.43 -2.61
CA THR A 39 -6.10 -7.21 -2.37
C THR A 39 -6.43 -7.10 -0.88
N SER A 40 -7.52 -6.41 -0.56
CA SER A 40 -7.89 -6.16 0.83
C SER A 40 -9.38 -5.97 1.01
N THR A 41 -9.87 -6.23 2.22
CA THR A 41 -11.22 -5.86 2.69
C THR A 41 -11.27 -4.43 3.26
N LEU A 42 -10.14 -3.72 3.31
CA LEU A 42 -10.07 -2.32 3.70
C LEU A 42 -10.57 -1.42 2.57
N SER A 43 -11.14 -0.29 2.96
CA SER A 43 -11.50 0.78 2.01
C SER A 43 -10.24 1.40 1.38
N SER A 44 -10.41 2.02 0.21
CA SER A 44 -9.34 2.80 -0.45
C SER A 44 -8.76 3.87 0.48
N ASP A 45 -9.60 4.52 1.29
CA ASP A 45 -9.19 5.59 2.21
C ASP A 45 -8.33 5.05 3.35
N GLU A 46 -8.67 3.90 3.93
CA GLU A 46 -7.85 3.23 4.95
C GLU A 46 -6.48 2.81 4.40
N LEU A 47 -6.46 2.30 3.15
CA LEU A 47 -5.22 1.92 2.47
C LEU A 47 -4.34 3.15 2.20
N LEU A 48 -4.92 4.24 1.68
CA LEU A 48 -4.20 5.49 1.43
C LEU A 48 -3.67 6.11 2.73
N ALA A 49 -4.48 6.13 3.80
CA ALA A 49 -4.05 6.60 5.11
C ALA A 49 -2.90 5.76 5.67
N THR A 50 -2.90 4.45 5.41
CA THR A 50 -1.81 3.56 5.79
C THR A 50 -0.55 3.83 4.98
N ILE A 51 -0.66 4.01 3.66
CA ILE A 51 0.49 4.32 2.78
C ILE A 51 1.13 5.66 3.17
N LYS A 52 0.34 6.66 3.55
CA LYS A 52 0.84 7.97 4.03
C LYS A 52 1.77 7.83 5.24
N LYS A 53 1.61 6.80 6.08
CA LYS A 53 2.53 6.51 7.20
C LYS A 53 3.95 6.16 6.75
N ALA A 54 4.14 5.75 5.49
CA ALA A 54 5.47 5.55 4.89
C ALA A 54 6.11 6.88 4.41
N GLY A 55 5.47 8.02 4.64
CA GLY A 55 5.93 9.33 4.17
C GLY A 55 5.87 9.46 2.65
N LYS A 56 4.87 8.83 2.02
CA LYS A 56 4.68 8.82 0.57
C LYS A 56 3.34 9.42 0.20
N GLU A 57 3.33 10.23 -0.86
CA GLU A 57 2.11 10.61 -1.55
C GLU A 57 1.60 9.43 -2.37
N ALA A 58 0.28 9.23 -2.33
CA ALA A 58 -0.42 8.20 -3.08
C ALA A 58 -1.85 8.67 -3.37
N SER A 59 -2.38 8.25 -4.51
CA SER A 59 -3.77 8.45 -4.91
C SER A 59 -4.38 7.11 -5.31
N TYR A 60 -5.68 6.96 -5.08
CA TYR A 60 -6.42 5.80 -5.55
C TYR A 60 -6.76 5.98 -7.04
N ILE A 61 -6.46 4.97 -7.85
CA ILE A 61 -6.64 4.99 -9.31
C ILE A 61 -7.74 4.05 -9.81
N GLY A 62 -8.50 3.44 -8.90
CA GLY A 62 -9.54 2.46 -9.21
C GLY A 62 -9.13 1.01 -8.97
N PRO A 63 -10.07 0.06 -9.13
CA PRO A 63 -9.76 -1.37 -9.16
C PRO A 63 -8.91 -1.73 -10.39
N ALA A 64 -8.13 -2.81 -10.27
CA ALA A 64 -7.36 -3.38 -11.37
C ALA A 64 -8.26 -4.06 -12.42
#